data_AF-A0A948XH99-F1
#
_entry.id   AF-A0A948XH99-F1
#
_cell.length_a   1.000
_cell.length_b   1.000
_cell.length_c   1.000
_cell.angle_alpha   90.00
_cell.angle_beta   90.00
_cell.angle_gamma   90.00
#
_symmetry.space_group_name_H-M   'P 1'
#
loop_
_entity.id
_entity.type
_entity.pdbx_description
1 polymer ?
#
loop_
_entity_poly.entity_id
_entity_poly.type
_entity_poly.pdbx_seq_one_letter_code
_entity_poly.pdbx_strand_id
1 'polypeptide(L)' 'MSALRIEDHVRCRMVTPDGPLSITGEIIKIFPAGQSYWLHVRQDDGAVRMVYEATTQIETLELEAA' A
#
# COMPACT_ATOMS: atom_id res chain seq x y z
N MET A 1 -11.89 11.51 0.08
CA MET A 1 -10.96 10.40 -0.17
C MET A 1 -10.17 10.72 -1.42
N SER A 2 -8.85 10.83 -1.31
CA SER A 2 -7.99 10.89 -2.49
C SER A 2 -8.10 9.55 -3.23
N ALA A 3 -8.32 9.57 -4.54
CA ALA A 3 -8.29 8.36 -5.36
C ALA A 3 -6.82 8.06 -5.68
N LEU A 4 -6.32 6.91 -5.23
CA LEU A 4 -4.95 6.42 -5.48
C LEU A 4 -4.67 6.37 -6.99
N ARG A 5 -3.45 6.74 -7.38
CA ARG A 5 -2.95 6.71 -8.76
C ARG A 5 -1.63 5.94 -8.83
N ILE A 6 -1.31 5.48 -10.03
CA ILE A 6 0.04 4.97 -10.33
C ILE A 6 1.02 6.14 -10.15
N GLU A 7 2.23 5.87 -9.66
CA GLU A 7 3.29 6.83 -9.30
C GLU A 7 3.05 7.61 -8.00
N ASP A 8 1.89 7.45 -7.35
CA ASP A 8 1.69 8.00 -6.01
C ASP A 8 2.66 7.33 -5.02
N HIS A 9 3.33 8.15 -4.20
CA HIS A 9 4.08 7.67 -3.06
C HIS A 9 3.14 7.41 -1.88
N VAL A 10 3.26 6.22 -1.31
CA VAL A 10 2.44 5.77 -0.19
C VAL A 10 3.27 5.26 0.95
N ARG A 11 2.78 5.53 2.16
CA ARG A 11 3.22 4.89 3.39
C ARG A 11 2.09 4.01 3.90
N CYS A 12 2.36 2.72 4.01
CA CYS A 12 1.39 1.76 4.53
C CYS A 12 1.90 1.24 5.87
N ARG A 13 1.02 1.25 6.87
CA ARG A 13 1.24 0.56 8.15
C ARG A 13 0.37 -0.68 8.19
N MET A 14 1.02 -1.82 8.36
CA MET A 14 0.42 -3.15 8.38
C MET A 14 0.66 -3.80 9.73
N VAL A 15 -0.27 -4.62 10.19
CA VAL A 15 -0.04 -5.52 11.32
C VAL A 15 0.13 -6.92 10.78
N THR A 16 1.29 -7.50 11.04
CA THR A 16 1.61 -8.89 10.69
C THR A 16 1.68 -9.73 11.97
N PRO A 17 1.62 -11.07 11.87
CA PRO A 17 1.80 -11.94 13.03
C PRO A 17 3.13 -11.71 13.78
N ASP A 18 4.16 -11.24 13.07
CA ASP A 18 5.49 -10.96 13.62
C ASP A 18 5.62 -9.54 14.20
N GLY A 19 4.56 -8.73 14.13
CA GLY A 19 4.51 -7.36 14.62
C GLY A 19 4.11 -6.33 13.55
N PRO A 20 4.05 -5.04 13.93
CA PRO A 20 3.73 -3.96 13.01
C PRO A 20 4.87 -3.77 11.99
N LEU A 21 4.50 -3.68 10.71
CA LEU A 21 5.41 -3.39 9.61
C LEU A 21 4.99 -2.08 8.93
N SER A 22 5.95 -1.20 8.70
CA SER A 22 5.76 -0.01 7.87
C SER A 22 6.47 -0.21 6.54
N ILE A 23 5.75 0.05 5.46
CA ILE A 23 6.31 0.07 4.10
C ILE A 23 6.10 1.45 3.51
N THR A 24 7.12 1.94 2.80
CA THR A 24 7.03 3.14 1.97
C THR A 24 7.44 2.75 0.55
N GLY A 25 6.77 3.33 -0.43
CA GLY A 25 7.14 3.14 -1.83
C GLY A 25 6.13 3.72 -2.80
N GLU A 26 6.36 3.43 -4.08
CA GLU A 26 5.60 3.96 -5.21
C GLU A 26 4.58 2.94 -5.71
N ILE A 27 3.34 3.38 -5.96
CA ILE A 27 2.33 2.53 -6.58
C ILE A 27 2.69 2.29 -8.05
N ILE A 28 2.96 1.04 -8.42
CA ILE A 28 3.24 0.65 -9.80
C ILE A 28 2.07 -0.05 -10.48
N LYS A 29 1.09 -0.55 -9.69
CA LYS A 29 -0.13 -1.17 -10.22
C LYS A 29 -1.26 -1.17 -9.19
N ILE A 30 -2.49 -0.97 -9.66
CA ILE A 30 -3.71 -1.00 -8.86
C ILE A 30 -4.62 -2.09 -9.42
N PHE A 31 -5.11 -3.00 -8.58
CA PHE A 31 -6.09 -4.00 -8.95
C PHE A 31 -7.40 -3.78 -8.17
N PRO A 32 -8.54 -3.65 -8.85
CA PRO A 32 -9.83 -3.57 -8.18
C PRO A 32 -10.21 -4.92 -7.55
N ALA A 33 -10.77 -4.88 -6.33
CA ALA A 33 -11.28 -6.04 -5.61
C ALA A 33 -12.58 -5.69 -4.87
N GLY A 34 -13.69 -5.74 -5.60
CA GLY A 34 -15.01 -5.37 -5.07
C GLY A 34 -15.06 -3.88 -4.74
N GLN A 35 -15.22 -3.55 -3.46
CA GLN A 35 -15.17 -2.17 -2.95
C GLN A 35 -13.77 -1.73 -2.49
N SER A 36 -12.77 -2.61 -2.58
CA SER A 36 -11.38 -2.37 -2.15
C SER A 36 -10.41 -2.47 -3.33
N TYR A 37 -9.12 -2.23 -3.07
CA TYR A 37 -8.04 -2.35 -4.04
C TYR A 37 -6.86 -3.14 -3.49
N TRP A 38 -6.12 -3.81 -4.39
CA TRP A 38 -4.76 -4.28 -4.15
C TRP A 38 -3.78 -3.35 -4.84
N LEU A 39 -2.68 -3.04 -4.18
CA LEU A 39 -1.62 -2.19 -4.69
C LEU A 39 -0.34 -3.01 -4.83
N HIS A 40 0.32 -2.92 -5.97
CA HIS A 40 1.73 -3.26 -6.05
C HIS A 40 2.52 -1.99 -5.75
N VAL A 41 3.30 -2.05 -4.66
CA VAL A 41 4.15 -0.96 -4.20
C VAL A 41 5.61 -1.37 -4.42
N ARG A 42 6.35 -0.56 -5.17
CA ARG A 42 7.80 -0.72 -5.34
C ARG A 42 8.51 0.08 -4.26
N GLN A 43 9.33 -0.61 -3.48
CA GLN A 43 10.14 0.00 -2.41
C GLN A 43 11.48 0.52 -2.97
N ASP A 44 12.20 1.30 -2.17
CA ASP A 44 13.50 1.89 -2.53
C ASP A 44 14.58 0.85 -2.85
N ASP A 45 14.47 -0.35 -2.27
CA ASP A 45 15.35 -1.49 -2.57
C ASP A 45 15.00 -2.21 -3.89
N GLY A 46 13.98 -1.72 -4.61
CA GLY A 46 13.45 -2.31 -5.82
C GLY A 46 12.50 -3.49 -5.60
N ALA A 47 12.30 -3.94 -4.36
CA ALA A 47 11.35 -5.00 -4.05
C ALA A 47 9.92 -4.54 -4.32
N VAL A 48 9.11 -5.45 -4.88
CA VAL A 48 7.69 -5.19 -5.11
C VAL A 48 6.89 -5.96 -4.06
N ARG A 49 6.08 -5.24 -3.30
CA ARG A 49 5.13 -5.83 -2.34
C ARG A 49 3.70 -5.61 -2.79
N MET A 50 2.90 -6.65 -2.64
CA MET A 50 1.46 -6.58 -2.83
C MET A 50 0.80 -6.24 -1.49
N VAL A 51 -0.04 -5.21 -1.52
CA VAL A 51 -0.60 -4.54 -0.34
C VAL A 51 -2.11 -4.50 -0.51
N TYR A 52 -2.86 -4.97 0.49
CA TYR A 52 -4.31 -5.11 0.41
C TYR A 52 -5.05 -4.37 1.51
N GLU A 53 -5.94 -3.47 1.11
CA GLU A 53 -6.90 -2.87 2.01
C GLU A 53 -8.10 -3.81 2.20
N ALA A 54 -7.88 -4.91 2.91
CA ALA A 54 -8.94 -5.50 3.71
C ALA A 54 -8.61 -5.35 5.18
N THR A 55 -9.67 -5.39 5.98
CA THR A 55 -9.81 -5.28 7.44
C THR A 55 -8.81 -6.04 8.32
N THR A 56 -7.80 -6.71 7.74
CA THR A 56 -6.84 -7.57 8.44
C THR A 56 -5.37 -7.35 8.07
N GLN A 57 -5.03 -6.64 6.98
CA GLN A 57 -3.61 -6.49 6.57
C GLN A 57 -3.07 -5.06 6.61
N ILE A 58 -3.89 -4.04 6.40
CA ILE A 58 -3.46 -2.64 6.50
C ILE A 58 -4.31 -1.95 7.56
N GLU A 59 -3.67 -1.47 8.62
CA GLU A 59 -4.35 -0.64 9.61
C GLU A 59 -4.47 0.81 9.13
N THR A 60 -3.50 1.28 8.34
CA THR A 60 -3.49 2.65 7.83
C THR A 60 -2.72 2.73 6.51
N LEU A 61 -3.38 3.25 5.46
CA LEU A 61 -2.77 3.62 4.19
C LEU A 61 -2.76 5.15 4.11
N GLU A 62 -1.58 5.75 4.12
CA GLU A 62 -1.42 7.21 3.98
C GLU A 62 -0.73 7.51 2.65
N LEU A 63 -1.29 8.47 1.92
CA LEU A 63 -0.63 9.07 0.76
C LEU A 63 0.39 10.08 1.27
N GLU A 64 1.62 9.97 0.79
CA GLU A 64 2.62 11.01 1.02
C GLU A 64 2.42 12.08 -0.06
N ALA A 65 2.22 13.33 0.36
CA ALA A 65 2.19 14.44 -0.58
C ALA A 65 3.60 14.67 -1.13
N ALA A 66 3.72 14.71 -2.45
CA ALA A 66 4.95 15.06 -3.17
C ALA A 66 5.42 16.49 -2.86
#